data_AF-A0A284QQC0-F1
#
_entry.id   AF-A0A284QQC0-F1
#
_cell.length_a   1.000
_cell.length_b   1.000
_cell.length_c   1.000
_cell.angle_alpha   90.00
_cell.angle_beta   90.00
_cell.angle_gamma   90.00
#
_symmetry.space_group_name_H-M   'P 1'
#
loop_
_entity.id
_entity.type
_entity.pdbx_description
1 polymer ?
#
loop_
_entity_poly.entity_id
_entity_poly.type
_entity_poly.pdbx_seq_one_letter_code
_entity_poly.pdbx_strand_id
1 'polypeptide(L)'
;MWLYIGGPKRLPVQWSAWLSHTRPDPPTLQELQIDLARQERVLRNAALIEARDREEHLRMSSGLEPGAIPSQAAQASDTRLGQPQEHDETASSASSPPPVPAREEPGAKPLPTMPSQDKYEPEPWTPRARLRGQ
;
A
#
# COMPACT_ATOMS: atom_id res chain seq x y z
N MET A 1 -14.41 40.81 -13.18
CA MET A 1 -14.06 39.42 -12.80
C MET A 1 -12.54 39.30 -12.85
N TRP A 2 -11.89 38.84 -11.78
CA TRP A 2 -10.42 38.93 -11.62
C TRP A 2 -9.69 38.05 -12.64
N LEU A 3 -8.97 38.68 -13.58
CA LEU A 3 -8.26 38.03 -14.71
C LEU A 3 -7.13 37.08 -14.30
N TYR A 4 -6.78 37.00 -13.02
CA TYR A 4 -5.59 36.30 -12.52
C TYR A 4 -5.89 34.97 -11.81
N ILE A 5 -7.16 34.75 -11.47
CA ILE A 5 -7.64 33.50 -10.81
C ILE A 5 -8.14 32.50 -11.87
N GLY A 6 -8.42 32.96 -13.10
CA GLY A 6 -8.88 32.10 -14.20
C GLY A 6 -8.53 32.60 -15.61
N GLY A 7 -7.65 33.60 -15.76
CA GLY A 7 -7.19 34.08 -17.07
C GLY A 7 -5.86 33.45 -17.52
N PRO A 8 -5.30 33.91 -18.66
CA PRO A 8 -4.14 33.29 -19.30
C PRO A 8 -2.83 33.38 -18.48
N LYS A 9 -2.80 34.23 -17.44
CA LYS A 9 -1.71 34.31 -16.46
C LYS A 9 -2.17 33.68 -15.16
N ARG A 10 -1.78 32.42 -14.93
CA ARG A 10 -2.05 31.71 -13.68
C ARG A 10 -1.07 32.15 -12.60
N LEU A 11 -1.59 32.73 -11.53
CA LEU A 11 -0.82 32.98 -10.31
C LEU A 11 -0.62 31.66 -9.54
N PRO A 12 0.50 31.51 -8.79
CA PRO A 12 0.63 30.45 -7.81
C PRO A 12 -0.52 30.46 -6.81
N VAL A 13 -0.96 29.27 -6.38
CA VAL A 13 -2.14 29.11 -5.52
C VAL A 13 -2.02 29.88 -4.20
N GLN A 14 -0.81 30.01 -3.69
CA GLN A 14 -0.50 30.72 -2.44
C GLN A 14 -0.78 32.23 -2.57
N TRP A 15 -0.48 32.82 -3.74
CA TRP A 15 -0.83 34.21 -4.02
C TRP A 15 -2.32 34.40 -4.17
N SER A 16 -3.01 33.48 -4.86
CA SER A 16 -4.47 33.58 -4.98
C SER A 16 -5.16 33.49 -3.61
N ALA A 17 -4.65 32.66 -2.69
CA ALA A 17 -5.20 32.53 -1.34
C ALA A 17 -5.04 33.81 -0.50
N TRP A 18 -3.88 34.47 -0.60
CA TRP A 18 -3.66 35.76 0.06
C TRP A 18 -4.53 36.87 -0.54
N LEU A 19 -4.59 36.96 -1.87
CA LEU A 19 -5.43 37.95 -2.57
C LEU A 19 -6.93 37.73 -2.35
N SER A 20 -7.35 36.49 -2.10
CA SER A 20 -8.72 36.15 -1.72
C SER A 20 -8.99 36.29 -0.22
N HIS A 21 -8.02 36.79 0.57
CA HIS A 21 -8.11 36.96 2.02
C HIS A 21 -8.42 35.66 2.79
N THR A 22 -8.12 34.50 2.22
CA THR A 22 -8.27 33.21 2.91
C THR A 22 -7.03 32.85 3.70
N ARG A 23 -5.91 33.52 3.41
CA ARG A 23 -4.65 33.43 4.15
C ARG A 23 -4.31 34.82 4.73
N PRO A 24 -3.97 34.92 6.03
CA PRO A 24 -3.64 36.20 6.67
C PRO A 24 -2.28 36.75 6.21
N ASP A 25 -1.26 35.89 6.17
CA ASP A 25 0.10 36.28 5.83
C ASP A 25 0.40 36.09 4.34
N PRO A 26 1.19 36.98 3.72
CA PRO A 26 1.61 36.82 2.34
C PRO A 26 2.51 35.60 2.16
N PRO A 27 2.50 34.94 0.99
CA PRO A 27 3.42 33.87 0.70
C PRO A 27 4.88 34.37 0.66
N THR A 28 5.81 33.55 1.13
CA THR A 28 7.24 33.88 1.08
C THR A 28 7.89 33.37 -0.21
N LEU A 29 9.00 33.98 -0.65
CA LEU A 29 9.70 33.53 -1.85
C LEU A 29 10.21 32.09 -1.72
N GLN A 30 10.71 31.72 -0.54
CA GLN A 30 11.19 30.37 -0.26
C GLN A 30 10.08 29.33 -0.38
N GLU A 31 8.87 29.64 0.10
CA GLU A 31 7.71 28.76 -0.02
C GLU A 31 7.36 28.50 -1.49
N LEU A 32 7.39 29.54 -2.33
CA LEU A 32 7.13 29.39 -3.77
C LEU A 32 8.18 28.52 -4.46
N GLN A 33 9.46 28.67 -4.09
CA GLN A 33 10.54 27.83 -4.62
C GLN A 33 10.37 26.35 -4.21
N ILE A 34 10.04 26.10 -2.95
CA ILE A 34 9.76 24.75 -2.45
C ILE A 34 8.57 24.15 -3.19
N ASP A 35 7.53 24.94 -3.45
CA ASP A 35 6.35 24.47 -4.17
C ASP A 35 6.68 24.08 -5.62
N LEU A 36 7.49 24.87 -6.32
CA LEU A 36 7.98 24.52 -7.67
C LEU A 36 8.79 23.21 -7.66
N ALA A 37 9.74 23.08 -6.74
CA ALA A 37 10.54 21.85 -6.61
C ALA A 37 9.66 20.63 -6.29
N ARG A 38 8.61 20.81 -5.47
CA ARG A 38 7.62 19.76 -5.20
C ARG A 38 6.85 19.38 -6.47
N GLN A 39 6.37 20.37 -7.23
CA GLN A 39 5.64 20.12 -8.48
C GLN A 39 6.50 19.33 -9.47
N GLU A 40 7.77 19.67 -9.63
CA GLU A 40 8.70 18.92 -10.49
C GLU A 40 8.88 17.47 -10.05
N ARG A 41 9.04 17.23 -8.74
CA ARG A 41 9.15 15.87 -8.20
C ARG A 41 7.88 15.07 -8.43
N VAL A 42 6.70 15.69 -8.24
CA VAL A 42 5.41 15.04 -8.45
C VAL A 42 5.23 14.68 -9.93
N LEU A 43 5.55 15.59 -10.86
CA LEU A 43 5.45 15.32 -12.29
C LEU A 43 6.36 14.17 -12.71
N ARG A 44 7.59 14.13 -12.20
CA ARG A 44 8.51 13.01 -12.46
C ARG A 44 7.94 11.68 -11.96
N ASN A 45 7.42 11.65 -10.73
CA ASN A 45 6.84 10.44 -10.16
C ASN A 45 5.57 10.01 -10.91
N ALA A 46 4.72 10.97 -11.27
CA ALA A 46 3.51 10.72 -12.05
C ALA A 46 3.85 10.09 -13.41
N ALA A 47 4.88 10.59 -14.10
CA ALA A 47 5.34 10.01 -15.35
C ALA A 47 5.81 8.55 -15.21
N LEU A 48 6.48 8.21 -14.10
CA LEU A 48 6.89 6.82 -13.82
C LEU A 48 5.70 5.90 -13.58
N ILE A 49 4.70 6.39 -12.82
CA ILE A 49 3.47 5.64 -12.55
C ILE A 49 2.67 5.44 -13.84
N GLU A 50 2.53 6.49 -14.64
CA GLU A 50 1.79 6.44 -15.91
C GLU A 50 2.42 5.46 -16.91
N ALA A 51 3.76 5.37 -16.95
CA ALA A 51 4.45 4.38 -17.78
C ALA A 51 4.08 2.94 -17.37
N ARG A 52 4.10 2.66 -16.06
CA ARG A 52 3.71 1.35 -15.52
C ARG A 52 2.23 1.05 -15.76
N ASP A 53 1.36 2.03 -15.51
CA ASP A 53 -0.09 1.91 -15.67
C ASP A 53 -0.46 1.64 -17.13
N ARG A 54 0.25 2.27 -18.08
CA ARG A 54 0.07 2.00 -19.51
C ARG A 54 0.43 0.58 -19.90
N GLU A 55 1.51 0.02 -19.35
CA GLU A 55 1.90 -1.38 -19.60
C GLU A 55 0.89 -2.37 -19.00
N GLU A 56 0.42 -2.09 -17.78
CA GLU A 56 -0.60 -2.89 -17.11
C GLU A 56 -1.94 -2.83 -17.85
N HIS A 57 -2.38 -1.65 -18.27
CA HIS A 57 -3.60 -1.47 -19.06
C HIS A 57 -3.54 -2.24 -20.38
N LEU A 58 -2.38 -2.26 -21.06
CA LEU A 58 -2.19 -3.07 -22.27
C LEU A 58 -2.30 -4.57 -21.96
N ARG A 59 -1.69 -5.05 -20.87
CA ARG A 59 -1.78 -6.47 -20.45
C ARG A 59 -3.21 -6.87 -20.13
N MET A 60 -3.92 -6.08 -19.32
CA MET A 60 -5.33 -6.30 -18.97
C MET A 60 -6.23 -6.27 -20.22
N SER A 61 -6.04 -5.29 -21.11
CA SER A 61 -6.82 -5.20 -22.36
C SER A 61 -6.54 -6.35 -23.34
N SER A 62 -5.36 -6.98 -23.28
CA SER A 62 -4.97 -8.12 -24.12
C SER A 62 -5.47 -9.48 -23.60
N GLY A 63 -6.14 -9.52 -22.43
CA GLY A 63 -6.75 -10.75 -21.89
C GLY A 63 -5.76 -11.79 -21.34
N LEU A 64 -4.49 -11.45 -21.19
CA LEU A 64 -3.47 -12.33 -20.61
C LEU A 64 -3.37 -12.07 -19.10
N GLU A 65 -4.39 -12.50 -18.35
CA GLU A 65 -4.43 -12.42 -16.88
C GLU A 65 -3.52 -13.49 -16.25
N PRO A 66 -2.40 -13.14 -15.57
CA PRO A 66 -1.75 -14.07 -14.66
C PRO A 66 -2.37 -13.89 -13.27
N GLY A 67 -3.56 -14.47 -13.05
CA GLY A 67 -4.17 -14.45 -11.73
C GLY A 67 -5.69 -14.40 -11.66
N ALA A 68 -6.40 -15.12 -12.53
CA ALA A 68 -7.79 -15.47 -12.22
C ALA A 68 -7.79 -16.40 -10.99
N ILE A 69 -8.02 -15.85 -9.79
CA ILE A 69 -8.39 -16.65 -8.63
C ILE A 69 -9.81 -17.15 -8.91
N PRO A 70 -10.07 -18.45 -9.09
CA PRO A 70 -11.43 -18.94 -9.25
C PRO A 70 -12.12 -18.83 -7.89
N SER A 71 -12.95 -17.79 -7.73
CA SER A 71 -13.87 -17.68 -6.61
C SER A 71 -14.93 -18.77 -6.76
N GLN A 72 -14.68 -19.95 -6.19
CA GLN A 72 -15.69 -21.00 -6.03
C GLN A 72 -16.75 -20.50 -5.03
N ALA A 73 -17.73 -19.78 -5.53
CA ALA A 73 -18.98 -19.49 -4.85
C ALA A 73 -20.12 -20.18 -5.59
N ALA A 74 -20.19 -21.50 -5.46
CA ALA A 74 -21.38 -22.27 -5.79
C ALA A 74 -21.31 -23.64 -5.09
N GLN A 75 -21.83 -23.70 -3.86
CA GLN A 75 -22.71 -24.78 -3.42
C GLN A 75 -23.24 -24.47 -2.01
N ALA A 76 -24.49 -24.01 -2.00
CA ALA A 76 -25.33 -24.04 -0.83
C ALA A 76 -25.90 -25.45 -0.64
N SER A 77 -26.14 -25.79 0.64
CA SER A 77 -27.14 -26.74 1.17
C SER A 77 -26.61 -28.07 1.72
N ASP A 78 -26.56 -28.08 3.07
CA ASP A 78 -27.38 -28.97 3.90
C ASP A 78 -26.84 -30.37 4.30
N THR A 79 -27.02 -30.65 5.60
CA THR A 79 -27.18 -31.96 6.24
C THR A 79 -25.94 -32.70 6.85
N ARG A 80 -25.90 -32.57 8.19
CA ARG A 80 -25.77 -33.60 9.25
C ARG A 80 -24.40 -34.22 9.64
N LEU A 81 -24.04 -33.92 10.90
CA LEU A 81 -23.74 -34.83 12.02
C LEU A 81 -22.92 -36.10 11.72
N GLY A 82 -21.67 -36.11 12.22
CA GLY A 82 -20.86 -37.33 12.32
C GLY A 82 -19.50 -37.12 13.00
N GLN A 83 -19.52 -37.19 14.34
CA GLN A 83 -18.53 -37.76 15.28
C GLN A 83 -16.99 -37.60 15.03
N PRO A 84 -16.21 -37.17 16.05
CA PRO A 84 -14.75 -37.18 16.01
C PRO A 84 -14.21 -38.58 16.36
N GLN A 85 -13.39 -39.17 15.49
CA GLN A 85 -12.54 -40.31 15.84
C GLN A 85 -11.11 -39.83 16.07
N GLU A 86 -10.73 -39.88 17.34
CA GLU A 86 -9.36 -39.90 17.82
C GLU A 86 -8.68 -41.20 17.34
N HIS A 87 -7.51 -41.07 16.73
CA HIS A 87 -6.48 -42.09 16.77
C HIS A 87 -5.13 -41.39 16.98
N ASP A 88 -4.72 -41.43 18.23
CA ASP A 88 -3.34 -41.41 18.67
C ASP A 88 -2.61 -42.60 18.02
N GLU A 89 -1.48 -42.36 17.35
CA GLU A 89 -0.36 -43.30 17.45
C GLU A 89 0.95 -42.62 17.06
N THR A 90 1.74 -42.46 18.11
CA THR A 90 3.17 -42.21 18.10
C THR A 90 3.92 -43.43 17.57
N ALA A 91 4.92 -43.21 16.69
CA ALA A 91 6.24 -43.86 16.69
C ALA A 91 6.84 -43.98 15.27
N SER A 92 8.01 -43.36 15.07
CA SER A 92 9.23 -43.89 14.42
C SER A 92 10.03 -42.71 13.90
N SER A 93 10.88 -42.11 14.71
CA SER A 93 12.29 -42.51 14.92
C SER A 93 13.09 -42.71 13.63
N ALA A 94 14.16 -41.92 13.58
CA ALA A 94 15.40 -42.09 12.83
C ALA A 94 15.40 -41.68 11.34
N SER A 95 15.93 -40.47 11.08
CA SER A 95 17.18 -40.37 10.31
C SER A 95 17.81 -38.98 10.47
N SER A 96 18.86 -38.88 11.30
CA SER A 96 19.85 -37.80 11.20
C SER A 96 20.96 -38.23 10.24
N PRO A 97 21.38 -37.35 9.31
CA PRO A 97 22.74 -37.35 8.78
C PRO A 97 23.65 -36.34 9.50
N PRO A 98 24.99 -36.48 9.40
CA PRO A 98 25.99 -36.03 10.38
C PRO A 98 26.36 -34.53 10.33
N PRO A 99 27.11 -34.02 11.33
CA PRO A 99 27.44 -32.60 11.44
C PRO A 99 28.56 -32.22 10.45
N VAL A 100 28.30 -31.23 9.60
CA VAL A 100 29.35 -30.54 8.84
C VAL A 100 29.96 -29.43 9.70
N PRO A 101 31.30 -29.38 9.87
CA PRO A 101 31.96 -28.46 10.78
C PRO A 101 31.91 -27.02 10.29
N ALA A 102 31.73 -26.11 11.24
CA ALA A 102 31.67 -24.67 11.11
C ALA A 102 32.85 -24.11 10.30
N ARG A 103 32.55 -23.43 9.20
CA ARG A 103 33.44 -22.43 8.60
C ARG A 103 33.00 -21.07 9.13
N GLU A 104 33.67 -20.62 10.19
CA GLU A 104 33.47 -19.30 10.78
C GLU A 104 34.02 -18.22 9.84
N GLU A 105 33.13 -17.53 9.13
CA GLU A 105 33.40 -16.25 8.48
C GLU A 105 33.24 -15.13 9.53
N PRO A 106 34.30 -14.37 9.88
CA PRO A 106 34.20 -13.32 10.87
C PRO A 106 33.61 -12.07 10.24
N GLY A 107 32.28 -11.90 10.30
CA GLY A 107 31.66 -10.62 9.91
C GLY A 107 30.18 -10.64 9.50
N ALA A 108 29.52 -11.80 9.43
CA ALA A 108 28.11 -11.85 9.06
C ALA A 108 27.21 -11.49 10.25
N LYS A 109 26.76 -10.23 10.30
CA LYS A 109 25.61 -9.83 11.14
C LYS A 109 24.42 -10.73 10.74
N PRO A 110 23.74 -11.41 11.68
CA PRO A 110 22.59 -12.23 11.33
C PRO A 110 21.52 -11.35 10.66
N LEU A 111 20.97 -11.83 9.56
CA LEU A 111 19.83 -11.16 8.92
C LEU A 111 18.67 -11.06 9.93
N PRO A 112 17.92 -9.96 9.92
CA PRO A 112 16.75 -9.84 10.77
C PRO A 112 15.75 -10.95 10.42
N THR A 113 15.49 -11.83 11.39
CA THR A 113 14.39 -12.80 11.32
C THR A 113 13.08 -12.02 11.30
N MET A 114 12.39 -12.05 10.16
CA MET A 114 11.04 -11.53 10.06
C MET A 114 10.11 -12.41 10.90
N PRO A 115 9.15 -11.85 11.67
CA PRO A 115 8.14 -12.64 12.34
C PRO A 115 7.36 -13.42 11.28
N SER A 116 7.47 -14.75 11.34
CA SER A 116 6.77 -15.66 10.46
C SER A 116 5.28 -15.66 10.80
N GLN A 117 4.50 -15.10 9.88
CA GLN A 117 3.05 -15.30 9.72
C GLN A 117 2.20 -15.00 10.97
N ASP A 118 2.27 -13.78 11.47
CA ASP A 118 1.08 -13.19 12.08
C ASP A 118 0.04 -13.03 10.98
N LYS A 119 -1.10 -13.69 11.16
CA LYS A 119 -2.25 -13.63 10.27
C LYS A 119 -2.76 -12.18 10.24
N TYR A 120 -2.23 -11.37 9.31
CA TYR A 120 -2.63 -9.98 9.17
C TYR A 120 -4.05 -9.91 8.64
N GLU A 121 -5.01 -9.71 9.55
CA GLU A 121 -6.39 -9.41 9.22
C GLU A 121 -6.60 -7.89 9.43
N PRO A 122 -6.94 -7.13 8.38
CA PRO A 122 -7.19 -5.70 8.54
C PRO A 122 -8.46 -5.49 9.37
N GLU A 123 -8.33 -4.75 10.46
CA GLU A 123 -9.47 -4.26 11.23
C GLU A 123 -10.44 -3.50 10.31
N PRO A 124 -11.75 -3.78 10.35
CA PRO A 124 -12.73 -3.06 9.53
C PRO A 124 -12.76 -1.58 9.94
N TRP A 125 -12.69 -0.69 8.95
CA TRP A 125 -12.77 0.75 9.18
C TRP A 125 -14.16 1.13 9.73
N THR A 126 -14.21 1.52 11.01
CA THR A 126 -15.44 2.01 11.67
C THR A 126 -15.34 3.52 11.90
N PRO A 127 -16.14 4.35 11.20
CA PRO A 127 -16.10 5.79 11.40
C PRO A 127 -16.62 6.16 12.81
N ARG A 128 -15.82 6.91 13.58
CA ARG A 128 -16.24 7.43 14.89
C ARG A 128 -17.05 8.72 14.69
N ALA A 129 -18.36 8.67 14.95
CA ALA A 129 -19.18 9.87 15.02
C ALA A 129 -18.77 10.72 16.24
N ARG A 130 -18.36 11.97 16.04
CA ARG A 130 -18.13 12.93 17.12
C ARG A 130 -19.40 13.73 17.38
N LEU A 131 -19.99 13.59 18.57
CA LEU A 131 -21.03 14.50 19.05
C LEU A 131 -20.40 15.87 19.30
N ARG A 132 -20.93 16.90 18.64
CA ARG A 132 -20.53 18.31 18.82
C ARG A 132 -21.49 18.95 19.81
N GLY A 133 -20.99 19.50 20.92
CA GLY A 133 -21.74 20.42 21.79
C GLY A 133 -22.08 19.90 23.19
N GLN A 134 -21.09 19.85 24.08
CA GLN A 134 -21.27 20.02 25.52
C GLN A 134 -20.52 21.29 25.90
#